data_AF-A0A4S0IF42-F1
#
_entry.id   AF-A0A4S0IF42-F1
#
_cell.length_a   1.000
_cell.length_b   1.000
_cell.length_c   1.000
_cell.angle_alpha   90.00
_cell.angle_beta   90.00
_cell.angle_gamma   90.00
#
_symmetry.space_group_name_H-M   'P 1'
#
loop_
_entity.id
_entity.type
_entity.pdbx_description
1 polymer ?
#
loop_
_entity_poly.entity_id
_entity_poly.type
_entity_poly.pdbx_seq_one_letter_code
_entity_poly.pdbx_strand_id
1 'polypeptide(L)'
;PFWGGTYFPREPRYGRPGFIQVMEAVDKAWRDKRASLHQSADGLTSHVEARLSATHAKALLDRDTLSDLAGRIGGMVDRDRGGLAGAPKFPNAPFMQTLWLSW
;
A
#
# COMPACT_ATOMS: atom_id res chain seq x y z
N PRO A 1 3.84 -2.79 22.77
CA PRO A 1 2.60 -2.62 21.99
C PRO A 1 2.80 -1.60 20.87
N PHE A 2 2.74 -2.03 19.61
CA PHE A 2 2.71 -1.13 18.45
C PHE A 2 1.24 -0.76 18.23
N TRP A 3 0.90 0.52 18.40
CA TRP A 3 -0.48 0.97 18.33
C TRP A 3 -0.89 1.11 16.87
N GLY A 4 -1.78 0.24 16.40
CA GLY A 4 -2.44 0.39 15.10
C GLY A 4 -3.70 1.24 15.26
N GLY A 5 -3.80 2.33 14.50
CA GLY A 5 -4.97 3.19 14.51
C GLY A 5 -4.93 4.25 13.42
N THR A 6 -6.11 4.66 12.95
CA THR A 6 -6.27 5.75 11.97
C THR A 6 -6.46 7.10 12.63
N TYR A 7 -6.85 7.12 13.91
CA TYR A 7 -7.01 8.33 14.72
C TYR A 7 -6.77 8.06 16.21
N PHE A 8 -6.03 8.94 16.86
CA PHE A 8 -5.81 8.94 18.30
C PHE A 8 -6.35 10.25 18.91
N PRO A 9 -7.27 10.18 19.89
CA PRO A 9 -7.84 11.38 20.53
C PRO A 9 -6.79 12.13 21.35
N ARG A 10 -7.04 13.41 21.68
CA ARG A 10 -6.15 14.20 22.55
C ARG A 10 -5.94 13.52 23.91
N GLU A 11 -7.02 13.06 24.52
CA GLU A 11 -7.05 12.36 25.80
C GLU A 11 -7.51 10.91 25.61
N PRO A 12 -7.06 9.96 26.45
CA PRO A 12 -7.43 8.56 26.32
C PRO A 12 -8.95 8.38 26.42
N ARG A 13 -9.53 7.64 25.47
CA ARG A 13 -10.98 7.44 25.43
C ARG A 13 -11.33 6.10 24.79
N TYR A 14 -12.36 5.43 25.32
CA TYR A 14 -12.87 4.16 24.80
C TYR A 14 -11.78 3.08 24.65
N GLY A 15 -10.88 2.96 25.63
CA GLY A 15 -9.78 2.00 25.59
C GLY A 15 -8.67 2.32 24.58
N ARG A 16 -8.72 3.49 23.92
CA ARG A 16 -7.65 3.99 23.05
C ARG A 16 -6.75 4.97 23.79
N PRO A 17 -5.43 4.93 23.56
CA PRO A 17 -4.50 5.86 24.17
C PRO A 17 -4.72 7.27 23.60
N GLY A 18 -4.37 8.26 24.41
CA GLY A 18 -4.28 9.64 23.92
C GLY A 18 -3.08 9.81 22.99
N PHE A 19 -3.14 10.78 22.08
CA PHE A 19 -2.07 11.05 21.13
C PHE A 19 -0.73 11.32 21.83
N ILE A 20 -0.74 12.05 22.95
CA ILE A 20 0.47 12.30 23.75
C ILE A 20 1.08 11.00 24.27
N GLN A 21 0.27 10.07 24.77
CA GLN A 21 0.74 8.77 25.25
C GLN A 21 1.35 7.92 24.14
N VAL A 22 0.79 8.00 22.93
CA VAL A 22 1.37 7.35 21.74
C VAL A 22 2.76 7.93 21.45
N MET A 23 2.89 9.26 21.47
CA MET A 23 4.18 9.93 21.20
C MET A 23 5.24 9.60 22.25
N GLU A 24 4.88 9.56 23.54
CA GLU A 24 5.79 9.15 24.62
C GLU A 24 6.25 7.70 24.46
N ALA A 25 5.34 6.79 24.08
CA ALA A 25 5.68 5.41 23.81
C ALA A 25 6.62 5.26 22.60
N VAL A 26 6.43 6.07 21.56
CA VAL A 26 7.31 6.11 20.38
C VAL A 26 8.70 6.61 20.74
N ASP A 27 8.82 7.75 21.45
CA ASP A 27 10.12 8.29 21.87
C ASP A 27 10.89 7.29 22.73
N LYS A 28 10.23 6.67 23.72
CA LYS A 28 10.84 5.64 24.57
C LYS A 28 11.31 4.44 23.76
N ALA A 29 10.47 3.91 22.86
CA ALA A 29 10.83 2.78 22.03
C ALA A 29 12.03 3.10 21.11
N TRP A 30 12.08 4.32 20.57
CA TRP A 30 13.17 4.77 19.72
C TRP A 30 14.49 4.92 20.46
N ARG A 31 14.47 5.44 21.69
CA ARG A 31 15.66 5.58 22.52
C ARG A 31 16.17 4.24 23.04
N ASP A 32 15.28 3.42 23.59
CA ASP A 32 15.66 2.24 24.35
C ASP A 32 15.80 0.97 23.49
N LYS A 33 15.11 0.91 22.35
CA LYS A 33 14.94 -0.33 21.56
C LYS A 33 15.19 -0.15 20.06
N ARG A 34 15.99 0.84 19.67
CA ARG A 34 16.26 1.19 18.26
C ARG A 34 16.68 -0.01 17.41
N ALA A 35 17.61 -0.83 17.89
CA ALA A 35 18.10 -1.99 17.15
C ALA A 35 16.99 -3.02 16.87
N SER A 36 16.14 -3.30 17.88
CA SER A 36 15.00 -4.21 17.74
C SER A 36 13.93 -3.65 16.79
N LEU A 37 13.73 -2.33 16.77
CA LEU A 37 12.84 -1.66 15.82
C LEU A 37 13.35 -1.82 14.38
N HIS A 38 14.64 -1.59 14.14
CA HIS A 38 15.24 -1.81 12.81
C HIS A 38 15.10 -3.25 12.36
N GLN A 39 15.42 -4.22 13.22
CA GLN A 39 15.26 -5.64 12.88
C GLN A 39 13.80 -6.00 12.54
N SER A 40 12.84 -5.42 13.26
CA SER A 40 11.41 -5.63 12.97
C SER A 40 11.00 -5.01 11.64
N ALA A 41 11.53 -3.81 11.32
CA ALA A 41 11.28 -3.13 10.06
C ALA A 41 11.89 -3.88 8.87
N ASP A 42 13.12 -4.38 9.02
CA ASP A 42 13.81 -5.18 8.00
C ASP A 42 13.06 -6.50 7.73
N GLY A 43 12.60 -7.17 8.79
CA GLY A 43 11.79 -8.38 8.67
C GLY A 43 10.46 -8.12 7.95
N LEU A 44 9.77 -7.02 8.27
CA LEU A 44 8.53 -6.65 7.60
C LEU A 44 8.77 -6.31 6.12
N THR A 45 9.81 -5.53 5.83
CA THR A 45 10.20 -5.16 4.47
C THR A 45 10.51 -6.41 3.66
N SER A 46 11.34 -7.32 4.19
CA SER A 46 11.69 -8.58 3.54
C SER A 46 10.47 -9.46 3.27
N HIS A 47 9.50 -9.51 4.18
CA HIS A 47 8.26 -10.26 3.98
C HIS A 47 7.37 -9.64 2.90
N VAL A 48 7.26 -8.31 2.87
CA VAL A 48 6.50 -7.59 1.85
C VAL A 48 7.16 -7.76 0.49
N GLU A 49 8.47 -7.60 0.41
CA GLU A 49 9.27 -7.85 -0.79
C GLU A 49 9.13 -9.28 -1.27
N ALA A 50 9.24 -10.30 -0.41
CA ALA A 50 9.06 -11.69 -0.83
C ALA A 50 7.66 -11.97 -1.40
N ARG A 51 6.64 -11.25 -0.93
CA ARG A 51 5.24 -11.43 -1.37
C ARG A 51 4.88 -10.59 -2.59
N LEU A 52 5.53 -9.44 -2.78
CA LEU A 52 5.36 -8.54 -3.93
C LEU A 52 6.38 -8.76 -5.05
N SER A 53 7.52 -9.37 -4.74
CA SER A 53 8.52 -9.82 -5.71
C SER A 53 7.81 -10.78 -6.63
N ALA A 54 7.65 -10.35 -7.88
CA ALA A 54 6.98 -11.10 -8.89
C ALA A 54 7.68 -12.46 -9.04
N THR A 55 7.03 -13.52 -8.53
CA THR A 55 7.44 -14.92 -8.70
C THR A 55 7.29 -15.40 -10.16
N HIS A 56 6.89 -14.51 -11.06
CA HIS A 56 6.74 -14.80 -12.47
C HIS A 56 8.07 -14.53 -13.16
N ALA A 57 8.58 -15.51 -13.90
CA ALA A 57 9.66 -15.30 -14.85
C ALA A 57 9.31 -14.09 -15.74
N LYS A 58 10.32 -13.32 -16.15
CA LYS A 58 10.14 -12.26 -17.16
C LYS A 58 9.55 -12.91 -18.41
N ALA A 59 8.22 -12.82 -18.56
CA ALA A 59 7.55 -13.22 -19.78
C ALA A 59 7.88 -12.19 -20.85
N LEU A 60 8.18 -12.66 -22.06
CA LEU A 60 8.22 -11.77 -23.21
C LEU A 60 6.81 -11.19 -23.37
N LEU A 61 6.70 -9.88 -23.17
CA LEU A 61 5.49 -9.13 -23.47
C LEU A 61 5.41 -9.03 -24.99
N ASP A 62 4.58 -9.86 -25.61
CA ASP A 62 4.23 -9.72 -27.01
C ASP A 62 3.12 -8.67 -27.19
N ARG A 63 2.92 -8.27 -28.45
CA ARG A 63 1.96 -7.21 -28.82
C ARG A 63 0.52 -7.60 -28.47
N ASP A 64 0.19 -8.88 -28.53
CA ASP A 64 -1.15 -9.38 -28.28
C ASP A 64 -1.46 -9.33 -26.78
N THR A 65 -0.50 -9.73 -25.93
CA THR A 65 -0.56 -9.61 -24.47
C THR A 65 -0.74 -8.14 -24.04
N LEU A 66 -0.05 -7.21 -24.69
CA LEU A 66 -0.20 -5.77 -24.42
C LEU A 66 -1.58 -5.24 -24.86
N SER A 67 -2.07 -5.67 -26.03
CA SER A 67 -3.41 -5.28 -26.51
C SER A 67 -4.51 -5.81 -25.59
N ASP A 68 -4.40 -7.05 -25.13
CA ASP A 68 -5.33 -7.66 -24.20
C ASP A 68 -5.32 -6.94 -22.85
N LEU A 69 -4.14 -6.62 -22.31
CA LEU A 69 -4.00 -5.85 -21.08
C LEU A 69 -4.65 -4.47 -21.22
N ALA A 70 -4.37 -3.75 -22.30
CA ALA A 70 -4.95 -2.44 -22.57
C ALA A 70 -6.48 -2.52 -22.69
N GLY A 71 -7.01 -3.53 -23.38
CA GLY A 71 -8.44 -3.78 -23.48
C GLY A 71 -9.11 -4.03 -22.13
N ARG A 72 -8.47 -4.83 -21.26
CA ARG A 72 -8.97 -5.11 -19.90
C ARG A 72 -8.98 -3.87 -19.02
N ILE A 73 -7.92 -3.07 -19.02
CA ILE A 73 -7.88 -1.83 -18.23
C ILE A 73 -8.89 -0.81 -18.80
N GLY A 74 -8.99 -0.69 -20.13
CA GLY A 74 -10.00 0.15 -20.77
C GLY A 74 -11.43 -0.24 -20.40
N GLY A 75 -11.72 -1.54 -20.30
CA GLY A 75 -13.02 -2.06 -19.86
C GLY A 75 -13.35 -1.79 -18.38
N MET A 76 -12.36 -1.45 -17.56
CA MET A 76 -12.60 -1.02 -16.17
C MET A 76 -13.01 0.45 -16.08
N VAL A 77 -12.91 1.25 -17.14
CA VAL A 77 -13.26 2.68 -17.12
C VAL A 77 -14.75 2.86 -17.36
N ASP A 78 -15.43 3.57 -16.45
CA ASP A 78 -16.82 3.98 -16.65
C ASP A 78 -16.85 5.20 -17.60
N ARG A 79 -17.26 4.96 -18.85
CA ARG A 79 -17.29 6.00 -19.90
C ARG A 79 -18.44 6.98 -19.73
N ASP A 80 -19.48 6.62 -18.98
CA ASP A 80 -20.69 7.43 -18.81
C ASP A 80 -20.58 8.34 -17.57
N ARG A 81 -20.02 7.80 -16.47
CA ARG A 81 -19.95 8.49 -15.16
C ARG A 81 -18.54 8.94 -14.77
N GLY A 82 -17.52 8.50 -15.51
CA GLY A 82 -16.12 8.73 -15.17
C GLY A 82 -15.62 7.89 -14.00
N GLY A 83 -14.30 7.68 -13.95
CA GLY A 83 -13.67 6.80 -12.95
C GLY A 83 -13.70 5.33 -13.34
N LEU A 84 -13.60 4.43 -12.35
CA LEU A 84 -13.65 2.99 -12.58
C LEU A 84 -15.07 2.45 -12.41
N ALA A 85 -15.46 1.52 -13.27
CA ALA A 85 -16.70 0.77 -13.18
C ALA A 85 -16.66 -0.15 -11.95
N GLY A 86 -17.66 -0.05 -11.08
CA GLY A 86 -17.76 -0.85 -9.85
C GLY A 86 -16.96 -0.29 -8.67
N ALA A 87 -16.54 -1.17 -7.77
CA ALA A 87 -15.74 -0.82 -6.60
C ALA A 87 -14.33 -1.43 -6.71
N PRO A 88 -13.27 -0.76 -6.21
CA PRO A 88 -13.25 0.58 -5.61
C PRO A 88 -13.25 1.69 -6.68
N LYS A 89 -13.91 2.81 -6.37
CA LYS A 89 -14.04 3.95 -7.30
C LYS A 89 -12.76 4.78 -7.49
N PHE A 90 -11.71 4.52 -6.71
CA PHE A 90 -10.44 5.23 -6.84
C PHE A 90 -9.58 4.60 -7.94
N PRO A 91 -9.02 5.40 -8.86
CA PRO A 91 -8.11 4.90 -9.88
C PRO A 91 -6.93 4.17 -9.23
N ASN A 92 -6.66 2.95 -9.70
CA ASN A 92 -5.43 2.25 -9.36
C ASN A 92 -4.27 2.96 -10.09
N ALA A 93 -3.48 3.76 -9.37
CA ALA A 93 -2.40 4.57 -9.94
C ALA A 93 -1.40 3.74 -10.78
N PRO A 94 -0.97 2.53 -10.34
CA PRO A 94 -0.19 1.63 -11.18
C PRO A 94 -0.81 1.33 -12.55
N PHE A 95 -2.11 1.07 -12.64
CA PHE A 95 -2.77 0.79 -13.93
C PHE A 95 -2.74 1.99 -14.87
N MET A 96 -2.95 3.19 -14.34
CA MET A 96 -2.90 4.43 -15.12
C MET A 96 -1.48 4.71 -15.62
N GLN A 97 -0.47 4.47 -14.78
CA GLN A 97 0.94 4.58 -15.17
C GLN A 97 1.29 3.58 -16.28
N THR A 98 0.81 2.34 -16.18
CA THR A 98 1.04 1.31 -17.22
C THR A 98 0.38 1.68 -18.55
N LEU A 99 -0.83 2.25 -18.53
CA LEU A 99 -1.51 2.66 -19.76
C LEU A 99 -0.87 3.89 -20.43
N TRP A 100 -0.39 4.86 -19.65
CA TRP A 100 -0.03 6.18 -20.17
C TRP A 100 1.47 6.41 -20.32
N LEU A 101 2.30 5.75 -19.49
CA LEU A 101 3.71 6.10 -19.33
C LEU A 101 4.68 4.95 -19.61
N SER A 102 4.22 3.70 -19.70
CA SER A 102 5.07 2.60 -20.19
C SER A 102 4.83 2.39 -21.68
N TRP A 103 5.78 2.90 -22.47
CA TRP A 103 5.93 2.68 -23.90
C TRP A 103 7.23 1.90 -24.14
#